data_AF-A0AAW1XKI2-F1
#
_entry.id   AF-A0AAW1XKI2-F1
#
_cell.length_a   1.000
_cell.length_b   1.000
_cell.length_c   1.000
_cell.angle_alpha   90.00
_cell.angle_beta   90.00
_cell.angle_gamma   90.00
#
_symmetry.space_group_name_H-M   'P 1'
#
loop_
_entity.id
_entity.type
_entity.pdbx_description
1 polymer ?
#
loop_
_entity_poly.entity_id
_entity_poly.type
_entity_poly.pdbx_seq_one_letter_code
_entity_poly.pdbx_strand_id
1 'polypeptide(L)'
;MKSISLLIYKHEEGAIEERARDYNANWMSAVEILDDDVYLGAENFYNLFTVRKNSEDSDVGQIPTVIFGTVNGVIGVIASLPQEHYAFLEKLQTNLRKVIKGVGGLSHEQWSRGKMDEISLQMSVPVEELCKRVEELTRLH
;
A
#
# COMPACT_ATOMS: atom_id res chain seq x y z
N MET A 1 -19.74 14.39 -7.04
CA MET A 1 -18.44 14.54 -6.35
C MET A 1 -17.32 14.30 -7.36
N LYS A 2 -16.12 14.83 -7.13
CA LYS A 2 -14.99 14.73 -8.05
C LYS A 2 -13.78 14.15 -7.30
N SER A 3 -13.03 13.27 -7.96
CA SER A 3 -11.73 12.75 -7.50
C SER A 3 -10.62 13.81 -7.72
N ILE A 4 -9.39 13.38 -8.00
CA ILE A 4 -8.20 14.22 -8.16
C ILE A 4 -8.20 14.94 -9.52
N SER A 5 -7.81 16.22 -9.53
CA SER A 5 -7.52 17.01 -10.74
C SER A 5 -6.11 17.57 -10.66
N LEU A 6 -5.33 17.38 -11.72
CA LEU A 6 -3.98 17.92 -11.87
C LEU A 6 -4.05 19.26 -12.60
N LEU A 7 -3.52 20.30 -11.98
CA LEU A 7 -3.52 21.66 -12.51
C LEU A 7 -2.07 22.13 -12.76
N ILE A 8 -1.87 22.91 -13.82
CA ILE A 8 -0.60 23.58 -14.12
C ILE A 8 -0.81 25.08 -13.99
N TYR A 9 0.11 25.75 -13.29
CA TYR A 9 0.18 27.20 -13.26
C TYR A 9 1.11 27.71 -14.37
N LYS A 10 0.56 28.51 -15.27
CA LYS A 10 1.30 29.20 -16.34
C LYS A 10 1.64 30.61 -15.88
N HIS A 11 2.87 30.81 -15.41
CA HIS A 11 3.29 32.08 -14.82
C HIS A 11 3.18 33.26 -15.79
N GLU A 12 3.57 33.08 -17.06
CA GLU A 12 3.55 34.13 -18.08
C GLU A 12 2.14 34.64 -18.39
N GLU A 13 1.14 33.74 -18.32
CA GLU A 13 -0.26 34.04 -18.61
C GLU A 13 -1.05 34.41 -17.35
N GLY A 14 -0.47 34.24 -16.16
CA GLY A 14 -1.16 34.40 -14.88
C GLY A 14 -2.34 33.43 -14.70
N ALA A 15 -2.33 32.28 -15.38
CA ALA A 15 -3.47 31.39 -15.51
C ALA A 15 -3.20 30.00 -14.91
N ILE A 16 -4.27 29.32 -14.44
CA ILE A 16 -4.24 27.92 -14.01
C ILE A 16 -5.04 27.11 -15.02
N GLU A 17 -4.45 26.05 -15.55
CA GLU A 17 -5.08 25.15 -16.52
C GLU A 17 -5.15 23.72 -15.99
N GLU A 18 -6.24 23.02 -16.28
CA GLU A 18 -6.37 21.60 -15.96
C GLU A 18 -5.60 20.76 -16.96
N ARG A 19 -4.64 19.97 -16.46
CA ARG A 19 -3.77 19.13 -17.27
C ARG A 19 -4.27 17.70 -17.39
N ALA A 20 -4.87 17.18 -16.33
CA ALA A 20 -5.46 15.85 -16.26
C ALA A 20 -6.49 15.78 -15.12
N ARG A 21 -7.40 14.82 -15.19
CA ARG A 21 -8.38 14.56 -14.13
C ARG A 21 -8.70 13.08 -14.06
N ASP A 22 -8.88 12.58 -12.84
CA ASP A 22 -9.55 11.30 -12.60
C ASP A 22 -11.07 11.49 -12.60
N TYR A 23 -11.76 10.76 -13.47
CA TYR A 23 -13.21 10.88 -13.68
C TYR A 23 -14.05 10.06 -12.69
N ASN A 24 -13.40 9.28 -11.81
CA ASN A 24 -14.11 8.59 -10.75
C ASN A 24 -14.74 9.57 -9.74
N ALA A 25 -15.82 9.11 -9.12
CA ALA A 25 -16.53 9.87 -8.10
C ALA A 25 -16.04 9.48 -6.70
N ASN A 26 -14.80 9.85 -6.37
CA ASN A 26 -14.23 9.60 -5.04
C ASN A 26 -14.52 10.77 -4.11
N TRP A 27 -14.82 10.47 -2.84
CA TRP A 27 -15.03 11.51 -1.83
C TRP A 27 -13.73 11.77 -1.09
N MET A 28 -12.87 12.59 -1.70
CA MET A 28 -11.51 12.83 -1.24
C MET A 28 -11.44 13.41 0.18
N SER A 29 -10.51 12.87 0.97
CA SER A 29 -10.16 13.35 2.31
C SER A 29 -8.71 13.88 2.37
N ALA A 30 -7.79 13.28 1.62
CA ALA A 30 -6.40 13.75 1.48
C ALA A 30 -5.81 13.34 0.12
N VAL A 31 -4.75 14.03 -0.30
CA VAL A 31 -3.96 13.70 -1.49
C VAL A 31 -2.48 13.92 -1.19
N GLU A 32 -1.62 13.04 -1.69
CA GLU A 32 -0.17 13.12 -1.58
C GLU A 32 0.47 12.89 -2.96
N ILE A 33 1.51 13.65 -3.29
CA ILE A 33 2.29 13.47 -4.52
C ILE A 33 3.41 12.48 -4.21
N LEU A 34 3.40 11.31 -4.86
CA LEU A 34 4.43 10.30 -4.66
C LEU A 34 5.61 10.48 -5.62
N ASP A 35 5.30 10.89 -6.86
CA ASP A 35 6.25 11.11 -7.94
C ASP A 35 5.65 12.10 -8.95
N ASP A 36 6.41 12.49 -9.96
CA ASP A 36 5.98 13.46 -10.99
C ASP A 36 4.66 13.07 -11.67
N ASP A 37 4.44 11.77 -11.85
CA ASP A 37 3.25 11.20 -12.51
C ASP A 37 2.41 10.29 -11.60
N VAL A 38 2.78 10.09 -10.32
CA VAL A 38 2.09 9.17 -9.40
C VAL A 38 1.56 9.93 -8.19
N TYR A 39 0.27 9.77 -7.92
CA TYR A 39 -0.41 10.46 -6.83
C TYR A 39 -1.18 9.46 -5.97
N LEU A 40 -1.20 9.67 -4.66
CA LEU A 40 -1.94 8.89 -3.68
C LEU A 40 -3.15 9.68 -3.20
N GLY A 41 -4.32 9.07 -3.26
CA GLY A 41 -5.56 9.60 -2.75
C GLY A 41 -6.06 8.81 -1.56
N ALA A 42 -6.58 9.51 -0.55
CA ALA A 42 -7.42 8.94 0.49
C ALA A 42 -8.85 9.45 0.34
N GLU A 43 -9.83 8.59 0.60
CA GLU A 43 -11.25 8.97 0.56
C GLU A 43 -11.99 8.68 1.87
N ASN A 44 -13.18 9.29 2.00
CA ASN A 44 -14.01 9.23 3.20
C ASN A 44 -14.52 7.82 3.56
N PHE A 45 -14.47 6.86 2.61
CA PHE A 45 -14.81 5.46 2.87
C PHE A 45 -13.63 4.63 3.39
N TYR A 46 -12.57 5.28 3.88
CA TYR A 46 -11.35 4.65 4.39
C TYR A 46 -10.54 3.89 3.33
N ASN A 47 -10.75 4.20 2.05
CA ASN A 47 -9.92 3.64 0.98
C ASN A 47 -8.73 4.56 0.67
N LEU A 48 -7.65 3.91 0.25
CA LEU A 48 -6.46 4.53 -0.33
C LEU A 48 -6.35 4.04 -1.78
N PHE A 49 -6.02 4.93 -2.71
CA PHE A 49 -5.86 4.58 -4.11
C PHE A 49 -4.75 5.40 -4.76
N THR A 50 -4.07 4.82 -5.74
CA THR A 50 -3.06 5.53 -6.53
C THR A 50 -3.61 5.85 -7.92
N VAL A 51 -3.37 7.06 -8.40
CA VAL A 51 -3.60 7.44 -9.80
C VAL A 51 -2.29 7.77 -10.47
N ARG A 52 -2.17 7.37 -11.74
CA ARG A 52 -1.01 7.68 -12.57
C ARG A 52 -1.44 8.56 -13.72
N LYS A 53 -0.71 9.65 -13.97
CA LYS A 53 -0.87 10.44 -15.18
C LYS A 53 -0.39 9.62 -16.38
N ASN A 54 -1.21 9.55 -17.42
CA ASN A 54 -0.85 8.86 -18.66
C ASN A 54 0.16 9.72 -19.44
N SER A 55 1.45 9.42 -19.30
CA SER A 55 2.59 10.02 -20.01
C SER A 55 3.37 8.93 -20.75
N GLU A 56 3.81 9.22 -21.97
CA GLU A 56 4.51 8.25 -22.84
C GLU A 56 5.91 7.86 -22.31
N ASP A 57 6.53 8.71 -21.49
CA ASP A 57 7.84 8.51 -20.86
C ASP A 57 7.74 8.17 -19.36
N SER A 58 6.85 7.26 -18.98
CA SER A 58 6.63 6.95 -17.58
C SER A 58 7.26 5.62 -17.17
N ASP A 59 8.57 5.65 -16.91
CA ASP A 59 9.17 4.68 -15.99
C ASP A 59 8.66 4.98 -14.57
N VAL A 60 8.25 3.95 -13.84
CA VAL A 60 7.86 4.13 -12.43
C VAL A 60 9.16 4.21 -11.64
N GLY A 61 9.49 5.40 -11.13
CA GLY A 61 10.60 5.58 -10.20
C GLY A 61 10.37 4.81 -8.89
N GLN A 62 11.37 4.82 -8.01
CA GLN A 62 11.16 4.29 -6.65
C GLN A 62 10.17 5.19 -5.91
N ILE A 63 8.97 4.67 -5.65
CA ILE A 63 7.93 5.36 -4.89
C ILE A 63 8.41 5.55 -3.44
N PRO A 64 8.36 6.77 -2.88
CA PRO A 64 8.79 7.02 -1.51
C PRO A 64 7.90 6.29 -0.49
N THR A 65 8.47 6.03 0.69
CA THR A 65 7.68 5.57 1.83
C THR A 65 6.88 6.74 2.40
N VAL A 66 5.56 6.57 2.53
CA VAL A 66 4.65 7.59 3.05
C VAL A 66 3.93 7.11 4.30
N ILE A 67 3.77 8.02 5.25
CA ILE A 67 3.00 7.80 6.47
C ILE A 67 1.59 8.32 6.23
N PHE A 68 0.57 7.56 6.65
CA PHE A 68 -0.81 8.05 6.66
C PHE A 68 -1.39 7.95 8.07
N GLY A 69 -2.28 8.90 8.39
CA GLY A 69 -3.09 8.88 9.58
C GLY A 69 -4.55 8.62 9.24
N THR A 70 -5.27 7.94 10.12
CA THR A 70 -6.72 7.77 10.03
C THR A 70 -7.42 8.54 11.14
N VAL A 71 -8.69 8.90 10.93
CA VAL A 71 -9.52 9.58 11.95
C VAL A 71 -9.79 8.75 13.20
N ASN A 72 -9.53 7.43 13.16
CA ASN A 72 -9.64 6.52 14.30
C ASN A 72 -8.34 6.42 15.13
N GLY A 73 -7.35 7.27 14.86
CA GLY A 73 -6.09 7.32 15.61
C GLY A 73 -5.03 6.30 15.17
N VAL A 74 -5.26 5.57 14.07
CA VAL A 74 -4.24 4.68 13.48
C VAL A 74 -3.25 5.49 12.67
N ILE A 75 -1.96 5.22 12.85
CA ILE A 75 -0.86 5.66 11.98
C ILE A 75 -0.36 4.43 11.23
N GLY A 76 -0.29 4.53 9.91
CA GLY A 76 0.18 3.46 9.03
C GLY A 76 1.25 3.96 8.06
N VAL A 77 1.93 3.01 7.42
CA VAL A 77 3.00 3.25 6.46
C VAL A 77 2.66 2.55 5.15
N ILE A 78 2.91 3.22 4.02
CA ILE A 78 2.88 2.66 2.67
C ILE A 78 4.29 2.80 2.11
N ALA A 79 4.90 1.69 1.72
CA ALA A 79 6.27 1.67 1.23
C ALA A 79 6.37 0.88 -0.08
N SER A 80 7.26 1.33 -0.98
CA SER A 80 7.70 0.51 -2.11
C SER A 80 8.64 -0.58 -1.61
N LEU A 81 8.46 -1.82 -2.07
CA LEU A 81 9.33 -2.93 -1.72
C LEU A 81 10.12 -3.40 -2.94
N PRO A 82 11.41 -3.76 -2.78
CA PRO A 82 12.14 -4.53 -3.78
C PRO A 82 11.39 -5.81 -4.18
N GLN A 83 11.48 -6.19 -5.46
CA GLN A 83 10.72 -7.31 -6.03
C GLN A 83 10.89 -8.62 -5.25
N GLU A 84 12.09 -8.89 -4.74
CA GLU A 84 12.37 -10.09 -3.93
C GLU A 84 11.57 -10.08 -2.61
N HIS A 85 11.55 -8.94 -1.91
CA HIS A 85 10.81 -8.79 -0.66
C HIS A 85 9.30 -8.85 -0.91
N TYR A 86 8.82 -8.22 -1.99
CA TYR A 86 7.42 -8.31 -2.40
C TYR A 86 6.99 -9.75 -2.66
N ALA A 87 7.73 -10.49 -3.50
CA ALA A 87 7.40 -11.86 -3.84
C ALA A 87 7.37 -12.78 -2.62
N PHE A 88 8.29 -12.57 -1.67
CA PHE A 88 8.31 -13.29 -0.40
C PHE A 88 7.04 -12.99 0.43
N LEU A 89 6.71 -11.71 0.63
CA LEU A 89 5.55 -11.31 1.42
C LEU A 89 4.23 -11.71 0.76
N GLU A 90 4.13 -11.66 -0.56
CA GLU A 90 2.96 -12.12 -1.31
C GLU A 90 2.72 -13.62 -1.10
N LYS A 91 3.78 -14.42 -1.19
CA LYS A 91 3.72 -15.87 -0.90
C LYS A 91 3.32 -16.12 0.55
N LEU A 92 3.92 -15.40 1.51
CA LEU A 92 3.59 -15.49 2.93
C LEU A 92 2.11 -15.16 3.17
N GLN A 93 1.63 -14.03 2.65
CA GLN A 93 0.24 -13.58 2.77
C GLN A 93 -0.72 -14.61 2.18
N THR A 94 -0.40 -15.15 1.01
CA THR A 94 -1.24 -16.15 0.33
C THR A 94 -1.37 -17.42 1.17
N ASN A 95 -0.28 -17.86 1.82
CA ASN A 95 -0.31 -19.03 2.69
C ASN A 95 -1.02 -18.75 4.02
N LEU A 96 -0.77 -17.58 4.63
CA LEU A 96 -1.47 -17.14 5.84
C LEU A 96 -2.99 -17.13 5.66
N ARG A 97 -3.50 -16.65 4.51
CA ARG A 97 -4.95 -16.64 4.20
C ARG A 97 -5.59 -18.03 4.18
N LYS A 98 -4.84 -19.09 3.87
CA LYS A 98 -5.36 -20.47 3.86
C LYS A 98 -5.56 -21.00 5.27
N VAL A 99 -4.69 -20.57 6.20
CA VAL A 99 -4.58 -21.16 7.54
C VAL A 99 -5.26 -20.28 8.61
N ILE A 100 -5.26 -18.96 8.41
CA ILE A 100 -5.91 -17.97 9.27
C ILE A 100 -7.28 -17.64 8.68
N LYS A 101 -8.32 -18.20 9.29
CA LYS A 101 -9.69 -17.74 9.05
C LYS A 101 -9.85 -16.40 9.77
N GLY A 102 -10.52 -15.42 9.17
CA GLY A 102 -10.58 -14.05 9.69
C GLY A 102 -11.05 -13.94 11.16
N VAL A 103 -10.77 -12.80 11.77
CA VAL A 103 -11.20 -12.51 13.15
C VAL A 103 -12.70 -12.21 13.19
N GLY A 104 -13.44 -12.94 14.01
CA GLY A 104 -14.91 -12.91 14.06
C GLY A 104 -15.56 -14.18 14.61
N GLY A 105 -14.78 -15.23 14.90
CA GLY A 105 -15.29 -16.45 15.53
C GLY A 105 -14.21 -17.47 15.93
N LEU A 106 -13.00 -17.02 16.32
CA LEU A 106 -11.88 -17.91 16.66
C LEU A 106 -11.39 -17.63 18.08
N SER A 107 -11.24 -18.69 18.87
CA SER A 107 -10.57 -18.61 20.18
C SER A 107 -9.07 -18.36 19.98
N HIS A 108 -8.47 -17.58 20.88
CA HIS A 108 -7.03 -17.26 20.88
C HIS A 108 -6.13 -18.52 20.94
N GLU A 109 -6.69 -19.69 21.29
CA GLU A 109 -6.02 -21.00 21.28
C GLU A 109 -5.74 -21.55 19.87
N GLN A 110 -6.35 -20.99 18.82
CA GLN A 110 -6.13 -21.44 17.46
C GLN A 110 -4.90 -20.84 16.79
N TRP A 111 -4.15 -19.95 17.44
CA TRP A 111 -2.80 -19.58 17.01
C TRP A 111 -1.79 -20.56 17.61
N SER A 112 -1.69 -21.75 17.04
CA SER A 112 -0.77 -22.78 17.50
C SER A 112 0.46 -22.86 16.60
N ARG A 113 1.61 -23.24 17.20
CA ARG A 113 2.87 -23.52 16.51
C ARG A 113 2.69 -24.37 15.24
N GLY A 114 1.75 -25.32 15.26
CA GLY A 114 1.46 -26.20 14.11
C GLY A 114 0.99 -25.45 12.85
N LYS A 115 0.32 -24.30 12.98
CA LYS A 115 -0.04 -23.47 11.82
C LYS A 115 1.17 -22.76 11.22
N MET A 116 2.11 -22.33 12.06
CA MET A 116 3.37 -21.73 11.61
C MET A 116 4.26 -22.78 10.94
N ASP A 117 4.28 -24.02 11.47
CA ASP A 117 5.00 -25.14 10.85
C ASP A 117 4.44 -25.46 9.45
N GLU A 118 3.12 -25.45 9.28
CA GLU A 118 2.48 -25.64 7.95
C GLU A 118 2.91 -24.55 6.96
N ILE A 119 2.90 -23.28 7.39
CA ILE A 119 3.32 -22.15 6.56
C ILE A 119 4.81 -22.26 6.21
N SER A 120 5.64 -22.62 7.19
CA SER A 120 7.08 -22.85 7.01
C SER A 120 7.37 -23.89 5.93
N LEU A 121 6.64 -25.02 5.96
CA LEU A 121 6.73 -26.06 4.93
C LEU A 121 6.33 -25.53 3.54
N GLN A 122 5.22 -24.80 3.43
CA GLN A 122 4.75 -24.22 2.17
C GLN A 122 5.68 -23.14 1.62
N MET A 123 6.40 -22.44 2.49
CA MET A 123 7.38 -21.44 2.12
C MET A 123 8.77 -22.04 1.83
N SER A 124 9.03 -23.25 2.31
CA SER A 124 10.35 -23.89 2.30
C SER A 124 11.40 -23.09 3.08
N VAL A 125 10.98 -22.44 4.17
CA VAL A 125 11.81 -21.59 5.02
C VAL A 125 11.46 -21.89 6.48
N PRO A 126 12.43 -22.13 7.39
CA PRO A 126 12.17 -22.38 8.82
C PRO A 126 11.39 -21.25 9.48
N VAL A 127 10.57 -21.57 10.49
CA VAL A 127 9.74 -20.59 11.22
C VAL A 127 10.57 -19.45 11.79
N GLU A 128 11.75 -19.75 12.35
CA GLU A 128 12.64 -18.75 12.94
C GLU A 128 13.13 -17.74 11.89
N GLU A 129 13.48 -18.23 10.70
CA GLU A 129 13.93 -17.41 9.58
C GLU A 129 12.77 -16.59 8.99
N LEU A 130 11.54 -17.14 8.97
CA LEU A 130 10.34 -16.39 8.59
C LEU A 130 10.11 -15.21 9.53
N CYS A 131 10.13 -15.43 10.85
CA CYS A 131 9.96 -14.37 11.84
C CYS A 131 11.03 -13.29 11.69
N LYS A 132 12.30 -13.69 11.56
CA LYS A 132 13.42 -12.77 11.40
C LYS A 132 13.27 -11.88 10.17
N ARG A 133 12.86 -12.43 9.02
CA ARG A 133 12.64 -11.66 7.78
C ARG A 133 11.51 -10.64 7.93
N VAL A 134 10.42 -11.00 8.61
CA VAL A 134 9.29 -10.09 8.87
C VAL A 134 9.71 -8.95 9.81
N GLU A 135 10.45 -9.26 10.87
CA GLU A 135 10.98 -8.26 11.80
C GLU A 135 11.95 -7.30 11.11
N GLU A 136 12.85 -7.80 10.26
CA GLU A 136 13.78 -6.97 9.51
C GLU A 136 13.05 -5.99 8.59
N LEU A 137 11.99 -6.43 7.91
CA LEU A 137 11.17 -5.57 7.04
C LEU A 137 10.44 -4.46 7.82
N THR A 138 10.04 -4.75 9.06
CA THR A 138 9.39 -3.78 9.97
C THR A 138 10.39 -2.77 10.53
N ARG A 139 11.70 -3.08 10.52
CA ARG A 139 12.75 -2.15 10.95
C ARG A 139 13.18 -1.20 9.83
N LEU A 140 13.02 -1.60 8.57
CA LEU A 140 13.48 -0.85 7.40
C LEU A 140 12.52 0.27 6.97
N HIS A 141 11.28 0.28 7.46
CA HIS A 141 10.21 1.23 7.12
C HIS A 141 9.49 1.67 8.39
#